data_AF-A0A162KHV8-F1
#
_entry.id   AF-A0A162KHV8-F1
#
_cell.length_a   1.000
_cell.length_b   1.000
_cell.length_c   1.000
_cell.angle_alpha   90.00
_cell.angle_beta   90.00
_cell.angle_gamma   90.00
#
_symmetry.space_group_name_H-M   'P 1'
#
loop_
_entity.id
_entity.type
_entity.pdbx_description
1 polymer ?
#
loop_
_entity_poly.entity_id
_entity_poly.type
_entity_poly.pdbx_seq_one_letter_code
_entity_poly.pdbx_strand_id
1 'polypeptide(L)' 'MEIRRQAEGLTIILPDELVAELGFEAGDTLDVRVTGPRTFGISRRPDRERATERLRVVRGDVAGGGV' A
#
# COMPACT_ATOMS: atom_id res chain seq x y z
N MET A 1 12.92 15.75 2.80
CA MET A 1 12.56 14.62 3.69
C MET A 1 12.97 14.97 5.10
N GLU A 2 12.05 14.88 6.05
CA GLU A 2 12.28 15.28 7.44
C GLU A 2 11.75 14.20 8.39
N ILE A 3 12.47 13.98 9.50
CA ILE A 3 12.09 13.07 10.56
C ILE A 3 11.59 13.89 11.75
N ARG A 4 10.40 13.57 12.25
CA ARG A 4 9.84 14.17 13.47
C ARG A 4 9.54 13.10 14.50
N ARG A 5 9.72 13.43 15.78
CA ARG A 5 9.38 12.56 16.90
C ARG A 5 7.98 12.89 17.40
N GLN A 6 7.13 11.87 17.51
CA GLN A 6 5.82 11.93 18.15
C GLN A 6 5.81 11.07 19.41
N ALA A 7 4.78 11.24 20.25
CA ALA A 7 4.63 10.50 21.50
C ALA A 7 4.58 8.98 21.28
N GLU A 8 3.99 8.53 20.17
CA GLU A 8 3.79 7.11 19.85
C GLU A 8 4.82 6.56 18.85
N GLY A 9 5.78 7.38 18.40
CA GLY A 9 6.77 6.92 17.44
C GLY A 9 7.47 8.02 16.63
N LEU A 10 7.83 7.66 15.40
CA LEU A 10 8.60 8.49 14.48
C LEU A 10 7.81 8.69 13.20
N THR A 11 7.72 9.94 12.75
CA THR A 11 7.05 10.32 11.50
C THR A 11 8.11 10.71 10.47
N ILE A 12 8.00 10.17 9.26
CA ILE A 12 8.80 10.56 8.10
C ILE A 12 7.90 11.31 7.13
N ILE A 13 8.27 12.53 6.79
CA ILE A 13 7.54 13.34 5.81
C ILE A 13 8.10 13.04 4.41
N LEU A 14 7.24 12.44 3.57
CA LEU A 14 7.51 12.21 2.15
C LEU A 14 7.10 13.46 1.35
N PRO A 15 7.96 13.99 0.46
CA PRO A 15 7.60 15.01 -0.51
C PRO A 15 6.46 14.55 -1.44
N ASP A 16 5.64 15.49 -1.91
CA ASP A 16 4.51 15.20 -2.82
C ASP A 16 4.94 14.48 -4.11
N GLU A 17 6.13 14.79 -4.62
CA GLU A 17 6.72 14.09 -5.79
C GLU A 17 6.84 12.58 -5.55
N LEU A 18 7.30 12.16 -4.37
CA LEU A 18 7.45 10.73 -4.05
C LEU A 18 6.11 10.10 -3.71
N VAL A 19 5.20 10.84 -3.11
CA VAL A 19 3.83 10.37 -2.87
C VAL A 19 3.14 10.07 -4.22
N ALA A 20 3.30 10.95 -5.20
CA ALA A 20 2.75 10.78 -6.54
C ALA A 20 3.41 9.61 -7.30
N GLU A 21 4.74 9.52 -7.32
CA GLU A 21 5.48 8.44 -8.00
C GLU A 21 5.18 7.05 -7.39
N LEU A 22 5.03 6.98 -6.06
CA LEU A 22 4.62 5.75 -5.36
C LEU A 22 3.10 5.53 -5.41
N GLY A 23 2.35 6.49 -5.95
CA GLY A 23 0.91 6.46 -6.10
C GLY A 23 0.13 6.42 -4.80
N PHE A 24 0.71 6.88 -3.68
CA PHE A 24 0.08 6.85 -2.35
C PHE A 24 -0.99 7.94 -2.22
N GLU A 25 -2.05 7.62 -1.47
CA GLU A 25 -3.16 8.53 -1.20
C GLU A 25 -3.43 8.67 0.29
N ALA A 26 -4.04 9.78 0.70
CA ALA A 26 -4.45 9.96 2.09
C ALA A 26 -5.45 8.86 2.50
N GLY A 27 -5.17 8.19 3.62
CA GLY A 27 -5.97 7.05 4.10
C GLY A 27 -5.45 5.69 3.65
N ASP A 28 -4.40 5.62 2.83
CA ASP A 28 -3.72 4.37 2.54
C ASP A 28 -3.12 3.74 3.81
N THR A 29 -3.30 2.43 3.94
CA THR A 29 -2.53 1.65 4.92
C THR A 29 -1.28 1.10 4.24
N LEU A 30 -0.11 1.44 4.78
CA LEU A 30 1.18 0.98 4.28
C LEU A 30 1.78 -0.08 5.21
N ASP A 31 2.40 -1.10 4.63
CA ASP A 31 3.28 -2.02 5.34
C ASP A 31 4.73 -1.53 5.17
N VAL A 32 5.45 -1.41 6.29
CA VAL A 32 6.84 -0.98 6.32
C VAL A 32 7.69 -2.09 6.90
N ARG A 33 8.67 -2.57 6.14
CA ARG A 33 9.60 -3.62 6.56
C ARG A 33 11.05 -3.14 6.45
N VAL A 34 11.87 -3.49 7.42
CA VAL A 34 13.33 -3.31 7.33
C VAL A 34 13.89 -4.35 6.37
N THR A 35 14.47 -3.90 5.25
CA THR A 35 15.06 -4.76 4.23
C THR A 35 16.59 -4.76 4.27
N GLY A 36 17.19 -3.87 5.06
CA GLY A 36 18.64 -3.79 5.24
C GLY A 36 19.06 -2.69 6.24
N PRO A 37 20.38 -2.47 6.42
CA PRO A 37 20.87 -1.41 7.29
C PRO A 37 20.40 -0.04 6.80
N ARG A 38 19.49 0.59 7.54
CA ARG A 38 18.85 1.87 7.17
C ARG A 38 18.07 1.82 5.85
N THR A 39 17.64 0.63 5.43
CA THR A 39 16.80 0.45 4.24
C THR A 39 15.43 -0.06 4.65
N PHE A 40 14.39 0.63 4.19
CA PHE A 40 13.01 0.28 4.44
C PHE A 40 12.32 0.00 3.11
N GLY A 41 11.66 -1.15 3.02
CA GLY A 41 10.68 -1.42 1.99
C GLY A 41 9.33 -0.91 2.46
N ILE A 42 8.66 -0.14 1.61
CA ILE A 42 7.30 0.33 1.83
C ILE A 42 6.43 -0.32 0.76
N SER A 43 5.29 -0.87 1.16
CA SER A 43 4.34 -1.49 0.23
C SER A 43 2.93 -1.10 0.64
N ARG A 44 2.04 -0.86 -0.33
CA ARG A 44 0.62 -0.67 0.00
C ARG A 44 0.09 -1.98 0.57
N ARG A 45 -0.51 -1.92 1.76
CA ARG A 45 -1.18 -3.10 2.33
C ARG A 45 -2.38 -3.39 1.43
N PRO A 46 -2.51 -4.61 0.89
CA PRO A 46 -3.72 -4.97 0.17
C PRO A 46 -4.87 -4.96 1.19
N ASP A 47 -5.71 -3.94 1.10
CA ASP A 47 -6.93 -3.87 1.88
C ASP A 47 -7.76 -5.10 1.52
N ARG A 48 -7.96 -6.01 2.46
CA ARG A 48 -8.61 -7.31 2.22
C ARG A 48 -9.98 -7.12 1.55
N GLU A 49 -10.68 -6.03 1.90
CA GLU A 49 -11.97 -5.66 1.32
C GLU A 49 -11.86 -5.22 -0.15
N ARG A 50 -10.81 -4.47 -0.52
CA ARG A 50 -10.54 -4.05 -1.92
C ARG A 50 -10.05 -5.20 -2.80
N ALA A 51 -9.34 -6.17 -2.21
CA ALA A 51 -8.87 -7.36 -2.92
C ALA A 51 -10.03 -8.29 -3.33
N THR A 52 -11.05 -8.43 -2.48
CA THR A 52 -12.27 -9.20 -2.80
C THR A 52 -13.09 -8.56 -3.92
N GLU A 53 -13.16 -7.23 -4.00
CA GLU A 53 -13.88 -6.54 -5.09
C GLU A 53 -13.19 -6.78 -6.45
N ARG A 54 -11.86 -6.68 -6.51
CA ARG A 54 -11.10 -6.99 -7.75
C ARG A 54 -11.24 -8.45 -8.17
N LEU A 55 -11.25 -9.38 -7.21
CA LEU A 55 -11.49 -10.81 -7.49
C LEU A 55 -12.93 -11.10 -7.94
N ARG A 56 -13.92 -10.31 -7.52
CA ARG A 56 -15.30 -10.40 -8.01
C ARG A 56 -15.43 -9.91 -9.46
N VAL A 57 -14.73 -8.84 -9.84
CA VAL A 57 -14.69 -8.36 -11.23
C VAL A 57 -14.08 -9.41 -12.16
N VAL A 58 -13.03 -10.12 -11.74
CA VAL A 58 -12.42 -11.19 -12.54
C VAL A 58 -13.29 -12.46 -12.59
N ARG A 59 -14.09 -12.75 -11.54
CA ARG A 59 -15.01 -13.91 -11.52
C ARG A 59 -16.33 -13.69 -12.24
N GLY A 60 -16.60 -12.48 -12.75
CA GLY A 60 -17.75 -12.21 -13.63
C GLY A 60 -17.61 -12.78 -15.04
N ASP A 61 -16.40 -13.20 -15.45
CA ASP A 61 -16.09 -13.62 -16.83
C ASP A 61 -15.70 -15.10 -16.96
N VAL A 62 -16.10 -15.95 -16.02
CA VAL A 62 -16.15 -17.41 -16.24
C VAL A 62 -17.60 -17.87 -16.16
N ALA A 63 -18.42 -17.31 -17.05
CA ALA A 63 -19.61 -17.96 -17.56
C ALA A 63 -19.25 -18.53 -18.93
N GLY A 64 -18.57 -19.69 -18.96
CA GLY A 64 -18.23 -20.33 -20.23
C GLY A 64 -17.34 -21.55 -20.09
N GLY A 65 -17.94 -22.71 -19.85
CA GLY A 65 -17.38 -24.01 -20.28
C GLY A 65 -17.24 -25.07 -19.19
N GLY A 66 -18.10 -26.10 -19.25
CA GLY A 66 -17.70 -27.46 -18.86
C GLY A 66 -18.70 -28.31 -18.07
N VAL A 67 -19.83 -28.71 -18.69
CA VAL A 67 -20.34 -30.10 -18.64
C VAL A 67 -21.04 -30.41 -19.96
#